data_AF-A0A2V6CR71-F1
#
_entry.id   AF-A0A2V6CR71-F1
#
_cell.length_a   1.000
_cell.length_b   1.000
_cell.length_c   1.000
_cell.angle_alpha   90.00
_cell.angle_beta   90.00
_cell.angle_gamma   90.00
#
_symmetry.space_group_name_H-M   'P 1'
#
loop_
_entity.id
_entity.type
_entity.pdbx_description
1 polymer ?
#
loop_
_entity_poly.entity_id
_entity_poly.type
_entity_poly.pdbx_seq_one_letter_code
_entity_poly.pdbx_strand_id
1 'polypeptide(L)'
;MSASDRNLRFGWWSLLVFLSLGGALETLHGFKVGWYVDVGNEMRRLMFTLAHAHGTALAMVNIVAGLTARNVGHLELRSSVSFGLIWSGILFPLGFFLGGIVTYGGDPGLGIWLVPVAALLLFYSVGRIALDVSKRRQPSTKHAKQR
;
A
#
# COMPACT_ATOMS: atom_id res chain seq x y z
N MET A 1 -2.34 13.87 -17.06
CA MET A 1 -1.37 12.98 -16.39
C MET A 1 -1.94 11.57 -16.42
N SER A 2 -1.20 10.58 -16.91
CA SER A 2 -1.71 9.20 -17.01
C SER A 2 -1.87 8.58 -15.62
N ALA A 3 -2.68 7.52 -15.52
CA ALA A 3 -2.79 6.75 -14.29
C ALA A 3 -1.43 6.19 -13.82
N SER A 4 -0.60 5.72 -14.74
CA SER A 4 0.76 5.26 -14.43
C SER A 4 1.63 6.37 -13.81
N ASP A 5 1.64 7.57 -14.40
CA ASP A 5 2.40 8.70 -13.87
C ASP A 5 1.94 9.08 -12.46
N ARG A 6 0.63 9.02 -12.22
CA ARG A 6 0.03 9.32 -10.93
C ARG A 6 0.48 8.32 -9.87
N ASN A 7 0.43 7.02 -10.15
CA ASN A 7 0.88 5.99 -9.21
C ASN A 7 2.38 6.06 -8.95
N LEU A 8 3.21 6.40 -9.95
CA LEU A 8 4.65 6.61 -9.74
C LEU A 8 4.95 7.80 -8.83
N ARG A 9 4.35 8.97 -9.14
CA ARG A 9 4.50 10.16 -8.29
C ARG A 9 4.05 9.89 -6.86
N PHE A 10 2.85 9.31 -6.71
CA PHE A 10 2.32 8.96 -5.40
C PHE A 10 3.23 7.96 -4.68
N GLY A 11 3.67 6.91 -5.35
CA GLY A 11 4.53 5.88 -4.79
C GLY A 11 5.86 6.44 -4.28
N TRP A 12 6.55 7.28 -5.05
CA TRP A 12 7.82 7.89 -4.61
C TRP A 12 7.65 8.87 -3.45
N TRP A 13 6.63 9.73 -3.50
CA TRP A 13 6.33 10.64 -2.39
C TRP A 13 5.92 9.87 -1.12
N SER A 14 5.10 8.85 -1.27
CA SER A 14 4.70 7.96 -0.18
C SER A 14 5.90 7.24 0.42
N LEU A 15 6.80 6.71 -0.42
CA LEU A 15 8.03 6.05 0.04
C LEU A 15 8.90 6.99 0.87
N LEU A 16 9.08 8.24 0.43
CA LEU A 16 9.82 9.25 1.20
C LEU A 16 9.18 9.53 2.56
N VAL A 17 7.85 9.65 2.60
CA VAL A 17 7.10 9.85 3.85
C VAL A 17 7.28 8.66 4.79
N PHE A 18 7.12 7.43 4.31
CA PHE A 18 7.22 6.24 5.17
C PHE A 18 8.65 5.93 5.58
N LEU A 19 9.65 6.23 4.75
CA LEU A 19 11.07 6.19 5.14
C LEU A 19 11.35 7.18 6.28
N SER A 20 10.82 8.40 6.16
CA SER A 20 10.95 9.42 7.23
C SER A 20 10.24 8.98 8.51
N LEU A 21 9.05 8.39 8.40
CA LEU A 21 8.32 7.83 9.54
C LEU A 21 9.13 6.71 10.21
N GLY A 22 9.72 5.79 9.44
CA GLY A 22 10.58 4.72 9.97
C GLY A 22 11.73 5.28 10.79
N GLY A 23 12.46 6.25 10.24
CA GLY A 23 13.55 6.92 10.95
C GLY A 23 13.08 7.65 12.22
N ALA A 24 11.87 8.24 12.21
CA ALA A 24 11.29 8.84 13.40
C ALA A 24 10.96 7.78 14.48
N LEU A 25 10.36 6.65 14.10
CA LEU A 25 10.05 5.55 15.04
C LEU A 25 11.32 4.94 15.64
N GLU A 26 12.37 4.74 14.82
CA GLU A 26 13.68 4.30 15.28
C GLU A 26 14.33 5.30 16.24
N THR A 27 14.18 6.60 15.96
CA THR A 27 14.64 7.68 16.85
C THR A 27 13.93 7.63 18.19
N LEU A 28 12.59 7.52 18.20
CA LEU A 28 11.81 7.38 19.44
C LEU A 28 12.23 6.15 20.24
N HIS A 29 12.54 5.04 19.54
CA HIS A 29 13.09 3.84 20.15
C HIS A 29 14.49 4.05 20.74
N GLY A 30 15.41 4.64 19.97
CA GLY A 30 16.80 4.85 20.37
C GLY A 30 16.95 5.79 21.56
N PHE A 31 16.14 6.86 21.61
CA PHE A 31 16.09 7.79 22.74
C PHE A 31 15.19 7.33 23.90
N LYS A 32 14.56 6.15 23.79
CA LYS A 32 13.67 5.58 24.81
C LYS A 32 12.58 6.54 25.26
N VAL A 33 11.91 7.19 24.32
CA VAL A 33 10.80 8.10 24.62
C VAL A 33 9.65 7.32 25.23
N GLY A 34 9.35 7.53 26.53
CA GLY A 34 8.41 6.71 27.30
C GLY A 34 7.00 6.60 26.70
N TRP A 35 6.51 7.69 26.09
CA TRP A 35 5.23 7.71 25.34
C TRP A 35 5.15 6.64 24.24
N TYR A 36 6.29 6.19 23.70
CA TYR A 36 6.37 5.18 22.66
C TYR A 36 6.87 3.81 23.15
N VAL A 37 7.83 3.77 24.09
CA VAL A 37 8.52 2.53 24.47
C VAL A 37 8.11 1.91 25.80
N ASP A 38 7.36 2.62 26.65
CA ASP A 38 6.95 2.09 27.96
C ASP A 38 6.07 0.84 27.81
N VAL A 39 6.02 0.02 28.86
CA VAL A 39 5.32 -1.28 28.90
C VAL A 39 3.82 -1.15 28.57
N GLY A 40 3.20 0.00 28.82
CA GLY A 40 1.79 0.25 28.46
C GLY A 40 1.54 0.60 26.98
N ASN A 41 2.59 0.80 26.18
CA ASN A 41 2.51 1.35 24.81
C ASN A 41 2.75 0.29 23.72
N GLU A 42 2.62 -1.00 24.04
CA GLU A 42 2.87 -2.08 23.07
C GLU A 42 1.93 -2.02 21.86
N MET A 43 0.64 -1.78 22.09
CA MET A 43 -0.35 -1.67 21.02
C MET A 43 -0.07 -0.45 20.13
N ARG A 44 0.29 0.71 20.72
CA ARG A 44 0.74 1.91 19.97
C ARG A 44 1.93 1.59 19.09
N ARG A 45 2.94 0.94 19.66
CA ARG A 45 4.17 0.56 18.95
C ARG A 45 3.87 -0.39 17.80
N LEU A 46 3.07 -1.42 18.04
CA LEU A 46 2.62 -2.36 17.00
C LEU A 46 1.88 -1.63 15.88
N MET A 47 0.92 -0.78 16.22
CA MET A 47 0.13 -0.02 15.25
C MET A 47 0.99 0.91 14.40
N PHE A 48 1.96 1.61 14.99
CA PHE A 48 2.88 2.46 14.23
C PHE A 48 3.83 1.65 13.34
N THR A 49 4.30 0.49 13.80
CA THR A 49 5.07 -0.44 12.98
C THR A 49 4.26 -0.95 11.80
N LEU A 50 2.99 -1.35 12.01
CA LEU A 50 2.10 -1.79 10.93
C LEU A 50 1.82 -0.65 9.94
N ALA A 51 1.63 0.58 10.44
CA ALA A 51 1.45 1.76 9.59
C ALA A 51 2.67 1.99 8.70
N HIS A 52 3.88 1.99 9.27
CA HIS A 52 5.13 2.14 8.52
C HIS A 52 5.33 0.99 7.51
N ALA A 53 5.13 -0.26 7.93
CA ALA A 53 5.34 -1.43 7.09
C ALA A 53 4.37 -1.44 5.89
N HIS A 54 3.07 -1.25 6.12
CA HIS A 54 2.07 -1.24 5.04
C HIS A 54 2.20 0.00 4.16
N GLY A 55 2.53 1.15 4.74
CA GLY A 55 2.80 2.37 3.96
C GLY A 55 3.96 2.19 3.00
N THR A 56 5.08 1.65 3.48
CA THR A 56 6.26 1.35 2.64
C THR A 56 5.94 0.30 1.57
N ALA A 57 5.30 -0.80 1.95
CA ALA A 57 4.92 -1.86 1.00
C ALA A 57 3.97 -1.33 -0.09
N LEU A 58 2.96 -0.54 0.27
CA LEU A 58 2.00 0.00 -0.70
C LEU A 58 2.57 1.14 -1.55
N ALA A 59 3.54 1.91 -1.03
CA ALA A 59 4.33 2.83 -1.83
C ALA A 59 5.07 2.06 -2.94
N MET A 60 5.72 0.94 -2.59
CA MET A 60 6.39 0.06 -3.54
C MET A 60 5.42 -0.55 -4.55
N VAL A 61 4.25 -1.03 -4.11
CA VAL A 61 3.20 -1.55 -5.02
C VAL A 61 2.75 -0.49 -6.03
N ASN A 62 2.60 0.77 -5.60
CA ASN A 62 2.24 1.86 -6.52
C ASN A 62 3.34 2.14 -7.55
N ILE A 63 4.62 2.12 -7.15
CA ILE A 63 5.76 2.25 -8.07
C ILE A 63 5.76 1.09 -9.07
N VAL A 64 5.68 -0.15 -8.58
CA VAL A 64 5.69 -1.36 -9.40
C VAL A 64 4.51 -1.37 -10.37
N ALA A 65 3.30 -0.99 -9.95
CA ALA A 65 2.14 -0.90 -10.83
C ALA A 65 2.35 0.12 -11.96
N GLY A 66 2.91 1.29 -11.64
CA GLY A 66 3.24 2.31 -12.64
C GLY A 66 4.31 1.85 -13.63
N LEU A 67 5.38 1.22 -13.16
CA LEU A 67 6.43 0.63 -14.00
C LEU A 67 5.90 -0.53 -14.85
N THR A 68 5.04 -1.38 -14.31
CA THR A 68 4.41 -2.49 -15.02
C THR A 68 3.58 -1.96 -16.20
N ALA A 69 2.77 -0.92 -15.98
CA ALA A 69 1.98 -0.32 -17.04
C ALA A 69 2.84 0.35 -18.15
N ARG A 70 4.05 0.83 -17.82
CA ARG A 70 4.96 1.41 -18.82
C ARG A 70 5.74 0.38 -19.61
N ASN A 71 6.13 -0.72 -18.97
CA ASN A 71 7.06 -1.69 -19.54
C ASN A 71 6.35 -2.92 -20.15
N VAL A 72 5.11 -3.21 -19.73
CA VAL A 72 4.31 -4.27 -20.33
C VAL A 72 3.45 -3.67 -21.45
N GLY A 73 3.94 -3.78 -22.69
CA GLY A 73 3.30 -3.15 -23.86
C GLY A 73 1.82 -3.47 -23.97
N HIS A 74 0.97 -2.45 -24.17
CA HIS A 74 -0.51 -2.50 -24.14
C HIS A 74 -1.18 -2.65 -22.76
N LEU A 75 -0.46 -2.66 -21.63
CA LEU A 75 -1.06 -2.72 -20.28
C LEU A 75 -1.37 -1.30 -19.79
N GLU A 76 -2.61 -0.88 -19.94
CA GLU A 76 -3.05 0.41 -19.42
C GLU A 76 -3.58 0.27 -17.99
N LEU A 77 -3.01 1.07 -17.08
CA LEU A 77 -3.50 1.12 -15.72
C LEU A 77 -4.84 1.88 -15.70
N ARG A 78 -5.95 1.13 -15.57
CA ARG A 78 -7.30 1.71 -15.54
C ARG A 78 -7.42 2.73 -14.39
N SER A 79 -8.18 3.80 -14.61
CA SER A 79 -8.38 4.85 -13.59
C SER A 79 -8.92 4.32 -12.26
N SER A 80 -9.82 3.32 -12.29
CA SER A 80 -10.36 2.69 -11.07
C SER A 80 -9.32 1.90 -10.29
N VAL A 81 -8.41 1.21 -10.99
CA VAL A 81 -7.30 0.46 -10.38
C VAL A 81 -6.30 1.42 -9.75
N SER A 82 -5.92 2.47 -10.49
CA SER A 82 -5.06 3.54 -9.99
C SER A 82 -5.64 4.19 -8.72
N PHE A 83 -6.94 4.51 -8.74
CA PHE A 83 -7.66 5.04 -7.58
C PHE A 83 -7.60 4.08 -6.39
N GLY A 84 -7.91 2.79 -6.58
CA GLY A 84 -7.90 1.82 -5.49
C GLY A 84 -6.50 1.57 -4.91
N LEU A 85 -5.44 1.58 -5.72
CA LEU A 85 -4.05 1.47 -5.23
C LEU A 85 -3.61 2.69 -4.41
N ILE A 86 -4.00 3.89 -4.82
CA ILE A 86 -3.65 5.12 -4.10
C ILE A 86 -4.41 5.17 -2.79
N TRP A 87 -5.72 4.95 -2.82
CA TRP A 87 -6.54 5.02 -1.61
C TRP A 87 -6.26 3.89 -0.63
N SER A 88 -5.97 2.67 -1.08
CA SER A 88 -5.47 1.63 -0.18
C SER A 88 -4.13 2.03 0.44
N GLY A 89 -3.21 2.61 -0.35
CA GLY A 89 -1.94 3.16 0.12
C GLY A 89 -2.05 4.31 1.13
N ILE A 90 -3.21 4.98 1.22
CA ILE A 90 -3.50 6.01 2.23
C ILE A 90 -4.21 5.38 3.44
N LEU A 91 -5.28 4.62 3.21
CA LEU A 91 -6.18 4.14 4.25
C LEU A 91 -5.55 3.07 5.15
N PHE A 92 -4.72 2.17 4.61
CA PHE A 92 -4.01 1.18 5.42
C PHE A 92 -3.10 1.85 6.47
N PRO A 93 -2.09 2.64 6.07
CA PRO A 93 -1.19 3.25 7.03
C PRO A 93 -1.90 4.26 7.92
N LEU A 94 -2.87 5.02 7.40
CA LEU A 94 -3.63 5.96 8.21
C LEU A 94 -4.49 5.22 9.26
N GLY A 95 -5.13 4.11 8.89
CA GLY A 95 -5.95 3.32 9.81
C GLY A 95 -5.13 2.75 10.97
N PHE A 96 -3.98 2.15 10.65
CA PHE A 96 -3.06 1.69 11.69
C PHE A 96 -2.51 2.85 12.52
N PHE A 97 -2.05 3.94 11.90
CA PHE A 97 -1.50 5.07 12.63
C PHE A 97 -2.53 5.67 13.60
N LEU A 98 -3.75 5.96 13.13
CA LEU A 98 -4.83 6.45 13.99
C LEU A 98 -5.24 5.45 15.07
N GLY A 99 -5.25 4.14 14.74
CA GLY A 99 -5.47 3.07 15.71
C GLY A 99 -4.40 2.99 16.80
N GLY A 100 -3.20 3.52 16.55
CA GLY A 100 -2.11 3.61 17.51
C GLY A 100 -2.11 4.91 18.33
N ILE A 101 -2.80 5.99 17.92
CA ILE A 101 -2.81 7.26 18.68
C ILE A 101 -3.58 7.11 19.99
N VAL A 102 -4.82 6.59 19.90
CA VAL A 102 -5.68 6.30 21.05
C VAL A 102 -5.88 4.80 21.11
N THR A 103 -5.44 4.16 22.18
CA THR A 103 -5.59 2.72 22.42
C THR A 103 -6.49 2.48 23.62
N TYR A 104 -7.28 1.41 23.57
CA TYR A 104 -8.22 1.06 24.63
C TYR A 104 -7.75 -0.23 25.29
N GLY A 105 -6.95 -0.09 26.35
CA GLY A 105 -6.22 -1.23 26.91
C GLY A 105 -5.26 -1.83 25.87
N GLY A 106 -5.39 -3.13 25.64
CA GLY A 106 -4.62 -3.86 24.63
C GLY A 106 -5.15 -3.71 23.20
N ASP A 107 -6.26 -3.01 22.97
CA ASP A 107 -6.91 -2.93 21.66
C ASP A 107 -6.60 -1.63 20.89
N PRO A 108 -6.55 -1.69 19.53
CA PRO A 108 -6.36 -0.50 18.72
C PRO A 108 -7.58 0.43 18.76
N GLY A 109 -7.35 1.71 18.54
CA GLY A 109 -8.41 2.71 18.42
C GLY A 109 -9.28 2.55 17.17
N LEU A 110 -10.33 3.37 17.09
CA LEU A 110 -11.33 3.36 16.01
C LEU A 110 -10.76 3.54 14.61
N GLY A 111 -9.55 4.09 14.47
CA GLY A 111 -8.86 4.21 13.19
C GLY A 111 -8.70 2.88 12.45
N ILE A 112 -8.64 1.75 13.18
CA ILE A 112 -8.50 0.42 12.61
C ILE A 112 -9.62 0.05 11.62
N TRP A 113 -10.80 0.64 11.75
CA TRP A 113 -11.94 0.41 10.84
C TRP A 113 -11.71 0.89 9.40
N LEU A 114 -10.69 1.73 9.16
CA LEU A 114 -10.26 2.09 7.81
C LEU A 114 -9.57 0.92 7.08
N VAL A 115 -8.95 -0.01 7.83
CA VAL A 115 -8.14 -1.10 7.27
C VAL A 115 -8.96 -2.09 6.43
N PRO A 116 -10.15 -2.57 6.86
CA PRO A 116 -10.99 -3.41 6.01
C PRO A 116 -11.39 -2.75 4.69
N VAL A 117 -11.70 -1.45 4.70
CA VAL A 117 -12.04 -0.69 3.50
C VAL A 117 -10.83 -0.59 2.57
N ALA A 118 -9.66 -0.30 3.13
CA ALA A 118 -8.39 -0.28 2.40
C ALA A 118 -8.09 -1.64 1.75
N ALA A 119 -8.32 -2.73 2.48
CA ALA A 119 -8.11 -4.09 2.00
C ALA A 119 -8.98 -4.40 0.79
N LEU A 120 -10.29 -4.08 0.84
CA LEU A 120 -11.19 -4.31 -0.29
C LEU A 120 -10.74 -3.57 -1.56
N LEU A 121 -10.31 -2.30 -1.43
CA LEU A 121 -9.77 -1.52 -2.55
C LEU A 121 -8.49 -2.15 -3.12
N LEU A 122 -7.61 -2.64 -2.25
CA LEU A 122 -6.37 -3.30 -2.65
C LEU A 122 -6.66 -4.62 -3.37
N PHE A 123 -7.52 -5.48 -2.82
CA PHE A 123 -7.92 -6.75 -3.43
C PHE A 123 -8.53 -6.54 -4.82
N TYR A 124 -9.43 -5.56 -4.95
CA TYR A 124 -9.98 -5.18 -6.26
C TYR A 124 -8.88 -4.79 -7.25
N SER A 125 -7.97 -3.90 -6.84
CA SER A 125 -6.96 -3.32 -7.73
C SER A 125 -5.91 -4.35 -8.16
N VAL A 126 -5.37 -5.11 -7.20
CA VAL A 126 -4.38 -6.16 -7.45
C VAL A 126 -5.01 -7.31 -8.24
N GLY A 127 -6.23 -7.73 -7.89
CA GLY A 127 -6.96 -8.76 -8.62
C GLY A 127 -7.20 -8.38 -10.08
N ARG A 128 -7.54 -7.11 -10.34
CA ARG A 128 -7.67 -6.59 -11.72
C ARG A 128 -6.35 -6.64 -12.49
N ILE A 129 -5.26 -6.16 -11.90
CA ILE A 129 -3.93 -6.22 -12.52
C ILE A 129 -3.54 -7.67 -12.84
N ALA A 130 -3.75 -8.59 -11.88
CA ALA A 130 -3.44 -10.00 -12.06
C ALA A 130 -4.23 -10.63 -13.22
N LEU A 131 -5.53 -10.34 -13.34
CA LEU A 131 -6.36 -10.78 -14.46
C LEU A 131 -5.89 -10.22 -15.80
N ASP A 132 -5.57 -8.92 -15.84
CA ASP A 132 -5.15 -8.24 -17.08
C ASP A 132 -3.77 -8.71 -17.56
N VAL A 133 -2.86 -9.06 -16.63
CA VAL A 133 -1.59 -9.71 -16.95
C VAL A 133 -1.81 -11.16 -17.42
N SER A 134 -2.72 -11.91 -16.77
CA SER A 134 -2.95 -13.33 -17.07
C SER A 134 -3.54 -13.55 -18.47
N LYS A 135 -4.45 -12.68 -18.91
CA LYS A 135 -5.07 -12.74 -20.26
C LYS A 135 -4.06 -12.62 -21.39
N ARG A 136 -2.89 -12.02 -21.15
CA ARG A 136 -1.82 -11.86 -22.16
C ARG A 136 -1.04 -13.14 -22.40
N ARG A 137 -1.01 -14.03 -21.40
CA ARG A 137 -0.17 -15.23 -21.44
C ARG A 137 -0.77 -16.36 -22.26
N GLN A 138 -2.00 -16.22 -22.76
CA GLN A 138 -2.59 -17.18 -23.69
C GLN A 138 -2.21 -16.79 -25.13
N PRO A 139 -1.30 -17.51 -25.80
CA PRO A 139 -1.14 -17.37 -27.24
C PRO A 139 -2.44 -17.84 -27.89
N SER A 140 -3.00 -17.02 -28.78
CA SER A 140 -4.10 -17.45 -29.64
C SER A 140 -3.67 -18.70 -30.42
N THR A 141 -4.20 -19.87 -30.06
CA THR A 141 -4.00 -21.15 -30.76
C THR A 141 -4.79 -21.22 -32.09
N LYS A 142 -4.88 -20.12 -32.85
CA LYS A 142 -5.71 -20.02 -34.06
C LYS A 142 -4.95 -19.96 -35.41
N HIS A 143 -3.67 -20.31 -35.49
CA HIS A 143 -2.96 -20.36 -36.78
C HIS A 143 -2.13 -21.63 -37.06
N ALA A 144 -2.59 -22.80 -36.61
CA ALA A 144 -1.95 -24.08 -36.93
C ALA A 144 -2.73 -24.96 -37.93
N LYS A 145 -3.70 -24.43 -38.68
CA LYS A 145 -4.49 -25.27 -39.61
C LYS A 145 -4.90 -24.57 -40.91
N GLN A 146 -3.96 -23.92 -41.59
CA GLN A 146 -4.07 -23.55 -43.01
C GLN A 146 -2.68 -23.54 -43.65
N ARG A 147 -2.08 -24.72 -43.80
CA ARG A 147 -1.09 -25.03 -44.85
C ARG A 147 -1.24 -26.49 -45.22
#